data_AF-A0A8K1FND4-F1
#
_entry.id   AF-A0A8K1FND4-F1
#
_cell.length_a   1.000
_cell.length_b   1.000
_cell.length_c   1.000
_cell.angle_alpha   90.00
_cell.angle_beta   90.00
_cell.angle_gamma   90.00
#
_symmetry.space_group_name_H-M   'P 1'
#
loop_
_entity.id
_entity.type
_entity.pdbx_description
1 polymer ?
#
loop_
_entity_poly.entity_id
_entity_poly.type
_entity_poly.pdbx_seq_one_letter_code
_entity_poly.pdbx_strand_id
1 'polypeptide(L)'
;MTTTPVQPWLRDWPSVQANVDDLVLSLKRRQLAGSYDTAKRTIMLFSHMLETVKWSTASEIMDKVRGLGHMLTRAHPHELAIGNVVRRVLYIIREEHANALKTETESATPAAPVSSSRSYQSRTLGSILTPGTDDDLSTPLEDLQLTVMEGVAELIDEIDTLHVNIADQSMEYIHADEVILTYGLSTSVEEFLKTAAKKREFKVIVVESAPSLNGQQMAHSLAENGLDVTIIPDSAVFAMMARVNKVVIPAAAVVANGGLIAQSGLQNIALAAKKYSVPVVCVAGLIKLCPLYAHDLDVLNELVAPSTIYNYEDTVENLEVLNPAYDYVPPELVSLYITNTGAHQPSYIYRLLAEYYSPQDYQLV
;
A
#
# COMPACT_ATOMS: atom_id res chain seq x y z
N MET A 1 -21.71 -11.53 -16.26
CA MET A 1 -20.45 -10.97 -16.78
C MET A 1 -20.76 -9.73 -17.60
N THR A 2 -20.91 -8.58 -16.96
CA THR A 2 -20.99 -7.29 -17.66
C THR A 2 -19.58 -6.94 -18.11
N THR A 3 -19.32 -6.99 -19.41
CA THR A 3 -18.09 -6.49 -20.02
C THR A 3 -17.98 -5.00 -19.68
N THR A 4 -16.98 -4.64 -18.88
CA THR A 4 -16.63 -3.23 -18.66
C THR A 4 -16.39 -2.63 -20.05
N PRO A 5 -16.98 -1.48 -20.40
CA PRO A 5 -16.77 -0.91 -21.73
C PRO A 5 -15.28 -0.64 -21.92
N VAL A 6 -14.66 -1.38 -22.84
CA VAL A 6 -13.26 -1.15 -23.25
C VAL A 6 -13.18 0.29 -23.73
N GLN A 7 -12.25 1.05 -23.15
CA GLN A 7 -12.06 2.46 -23.54
C GLN A 7 -11.81 2.53 -25.06
N PRO A 8 -12.49 3.42 -25.80
CA PRO A 8 -12.42 3.44 -27.26
C PRO A 8 -10.99 3.52 -27.82
N TRP A 9 -10.11 4.25 -27.12
CA TRP A 9 -8.72 4.46 -27.51
C TRP A 9 -7.82 3.22 -27.36
N LEU A 10 -8.20 2.23 -26.54
CA LEU A 10 -7.42 0.99 -26.38
C LEU A 10 -7.38 0.16 -27.66
N ARG A 11 -8.37 0.34 -28.54
CA ARG A 11 -8.46 -0.39 -29.83
C ARG A 11 -7.30 -0.08 -30.76
N ASP A 12 -6.73 1.11 -30.63
CA ASP A 12 -5.60 1.54 -31.45
C ASP A 12 -4.28 0.91 -30.98
N TRP A 13 -4.26 0.29 -29.79
CA TRP A 13 -3.06 -0.28 -29.17
C TRP A 13 -3.28 -1.71 -28.66
N PRO A 14 -3.30 -2.71 -29.55
CA PRO A 14 -3.64 -4.11 -29.21
C PRO A 14 -2.73 -4.74 -28.15
N SER A 15 -1.45 -4.38 -28.11
CA SER A 15 -0.50 -4.88 -27.12
C SER A 15 -0.84 -4.41 -25.70
N VAL A 16 -1.16 -3.13 -25.53
CA VAL A 16 -1.58 -2.57 -24.24
C VAL A 16 -2.90 -3.19 -23.82
N GLN A 17 -3.86 -3.29 -24.74
CA GLN A 17 -5.16 -3.90 -24.47
C GLN A 17 -5.02 -5.35 -23.98
N ALA A 18 -4.18 -6.17 -24.62
CA ALA A 18 -3.96 -7.55 -24.19
C ALA A 18 -3.42 -7.64 -22.75
N ASN A 19 -2.49 -6.76 -22.37
CA ASN A 19 -1.93 -6.73 -21.01
C ASN A 19 -2.95 -6.25 -19.98
N VAL A 20 -3.79 -5.26 -20.33
CA VAL A 20 -4.90 -4.81 -19.47
C VAL A 20 -5.89 -5.95 -19.24
N ASP A 21 -6.30 -6.63 -20.31
CA ASP A 21 -7.28 -7.72 -20.25
C ASP A 21 -6.74 -8.92 -19.44
N ASP A 22 -5.45 -9.26 -19.60
CA ASP A 22 -4.78 -10.29 -18.79
C ASP A 22 -4.76 -9.92 -17.30
N LEU A 23 -4.39 -8.68 -16.98
CA LEU A 23 -4.35 -8.22 -15.59
C LEU A 23 -5.74 -8.20 -14.97
N VAL A 24 -6.74 -7.66 -15.67
CA VAL A 24 -8.14 -7.64 -15.20
C VAL A 24 -8.67 -9.05 -14.96
N LEU A 25 -8.34 -10.00 -15.85
CA LEU A 25 -8.76 -11.39 -15.72
C LEU A 25 -8.04 -12.09 -14.57
N SER A 26 -6.74 -11.82 -14.39
CA SER A 26 -5.94 -12.34 -13.26
C SER A 26 -6.47 -11.83 -11.91
N LEU A 27 -6.83 -10.54 -11.84
CA LEU A 27 -7.43 -9.91 -10.66
C LEU A 27 -8.81 -10.50 -10.33
N LYS A 28 -9.70 -10.62 -11.32
CA LYS A 28 -11.04 -11.21 -11.14
C LYS A 28 -11.00 -12.67 -10.70
N ARG A 29 -9.99 -13.42 -11.15
CA ARG A 29 -9.78 -14.83 -10.77
C ARG A 29 -9.00 -14.99 -9.46
N ARG A 30 -8.57 -13.89 -8.82
CA ARG A 30 -7.70 -13.88 -7.62
C ARG A 30 -6.44 -14.74 -7.80
N GLN A 31 -5.89 -14.76 -9.01
CA GLN A 31 -4.63 -15.48 -9.31
C GLN A 31 -3.41 -14.69 -8.84
N LEU A 32 -3.53 -13.37 -8.78
CA LEU A 32 -2.57 -12.48 -8.15
C LEU A 32 -3.03 -12.26 -6.72
N ALA A 33 -2.25 -12.75 -5.76
CA ALA A 33 -2.51 -12.59 -4.35
C ALA A 33 -1.45 -11.68 -3.73
N GLY A 34 -1.90 -10.68 -2.97
CA GLY A 34 -1.02 -9.78 -2.23
C GLY A 34 -0.79 -8.44 -2.91
N SER A 35 -0.59 -7.44 -2.05
CA SER A 35 -0.43 -6.04 -2.43
C SER A 35 0.82 -5.78 -3.27
N TYR A 36 1.91 -6.54 -3.04
CA TYR A 36 3.20 -6.33 -3.70
C TYR A 36 3.16 -6.74 -5.17
N ASP A 37 2.81 -8.00 -5.45
CA ASP A 37 2.74 -8.51 -6.82
C ASP A 37 1.70 -7.77 -7.66
N THR A 38 0.58 -7.40 -7.03
CA THR A 38 -0.47 -6.60 -7.66
C THR A 38 0.01 -5.19 -7.98
N ALA A 39 0.70 -4.52 -7.05
CA ALA A 39 1.29 -3.21 -7.30
C ALA A 39 2.34 -3.27 -8.43
N LYS A 40 3.22 -4.27 -8.38
CA LYS A 40 4.28 -4.48 -9.39
C LYS A 40 3.72 -4.70 -10.79
N ARG A 41 2.74 -5.60 -10.96
CA ARG A 41 2.09 -5.79 -12.27
C ARG A 41 1.35 -4.54 -12.75
N THR A 42 0.71 -3.82 -11.82
CA THR A 42 -0.03 -2.59 -12.14
C THR A 42 0.92 -1.50 -12.65
N ILE A 43 2.07 -1.28 -12.00
CA ILE A 43 3.03 -0.27 -12.45
C ILE A 43 3.73 -0.67 -13.76
N MET A 44 4.06 -1.95 -13.95
CA MET A 44 4.62 -2.44 -15.20
C MET A 44 3.67 -2.23 -16.38
N LEU A 45 2.36 -2.40 -16.16
CA LEU A 45 1.34 -2.08 -17.15
C LEU A 45 1.35 -0.59 -17.50
N PHE A 46 1.44 0.30 -16.51
CA PHE A 46 1.50 1.74 -16.73
C PHE A 46 2.79 2.18 -17.43
N SER A 47 3.95 1.60 -17.09
CA SER A 47 5.22 1.84 -17.80
C SER A 47 5.10 1.49 -19.27
N HIS A 48 4.63 0.27 -19.58
CA HIS A 48 4.42 -0.19 -20.95
C HIS A 48 3.44 0.70 -21.71
N MET A 49 2.38 1.18 -21.04
CA MET A 49 1.45 2.13 -21.64
C MET A 49 2.11 3.47 -21.97
N LEU A 50 2.92 4.03 -21.06
CA LEU A 50 3.60 5.31 -21.24
C LEU A 50 4.67 5.26 -22.35
N GLU A 51 5.30 4.10 -22.56
CA GLU A 51 6.25 3.84 -23.62
C GLU A 51 5.59 3.71 -25.01
N THR A 52 4.40 3.12 -25.07
CA THR A 52 3.76 2.76 -26.34
C THR A 52 2.77 3.82 -26.83
N VAL A 53 1.99 4.40 -25.92
CA VAL A 53 0.92 5.35 -26.26
C VAL A 53 1.53 6.72 -26.48
N LYS A 54 1.22 7.32 -27.63
CA LYS A 54 1.56 8.72 -27.92
C LYS A 54 0.58 9.65 -27.22
N TRP A 55 1.10 10.74 -26.66
CA TRP A 55 0.34 11.82 -26.04
C TRP A 55 1.13 13.12 -26.16
N SER A 56 0.44 14.24 -26.28
CA SER A 56 1.07 15.57 -26.39
C SER A 56 0.93 16.42 -25.12
N THR A 57 0.04 16.02 -24.22
CA THR A 57 -0.46 16.88 -23.15
C THR A 57 -0.65 16.06 -21.88
N ALA A 58 -0.30 16.63 -20.71
CA ALA A 58 -0.45 15.95 -19.41
C ALA A 58 -1.90 15.53 -19.14
N SER A 59 -2.88 16.39 -19.47
CA SER A 59 -4.30 16.05 -19.32
C SER A 59 -4.69 14.79 -20.10
N GLU A 60 -4.19 14.62 -21.33
CA GLU A 60 -4.55 13.49 -22.18
C GLU A 60 -4.06 12.16 -21.57
N ILE A 61 -2.80 12.13 -21.13
CA ILE A 61 -2.22 10.92 -20.53
C ILE A 61 -2.84 10.61 -19.17
N MET A 62 -3.10 11.64 -18.36
CA MET A 62 -3.80 11.48 -17.09
C MET A 62 -5.17 10.85 -17.30
N ASP A 63 -5.97 11.31 -18.25
CA ASP A 63 -7.30 10.73 -18.49
C ASP A 63 -7.24 9.28 -18.95
N LYS A 64 -6.22 8.89 -19.73
CA LYS A 64 -5.96 7.48 -20.08
C LYS A 64 -5.58 6.64 -18.85
N VAL A 65 -4.68 7.13 -18.00
CA VAL A 65 -4.29 6.47 -16.73
C VAL A 65 -5.52 6.28 -15.82
N ARG A 66 -6.35 7.31 -15.67
CA ARG A 66 -7.59 7.26 -14.88
C ARG A 66 -8.58 6.24 -15.43
N GLY A 67 -8.78 6.25 -16.74
CA GLY A 67 -9.66 5.29 -17.42
C GLY A 67 -9.25 3.84 -17.15
N LEU A 68 -7.95 3.53 -17.20
CA LEU A 68 -7.43 2.21 -16.85
C LEU A 68 -7.53 1.92 -15.35
N GLY A 69 -7.18 2.89 -14.49
CA GLY A 69 -7.29 2.76 -13.04
C GLY A 69 -8.70 2.36 -12.59
N HIS A 70 -9.73 3.01 -13.14
CA HIS A 70 -11.12 2.64 -12.89
C HIS A 70 -11.45 1.20 -13.33
N MET A 71 -10.91 0.74 -14.46
CA MET A 71 -11.12 -0.64 -14.93
C MET A 71 -10.48 -1.65 -13.98
N LEU A 72 -9.26 -1.38 -13.50
CA LEU A 72 -8.51 -2.26 -12.61
C LEU A 72 -9.12 -2.32 -11.20
N THR A 73 -9.43 -1.17 -10.59
CA THR A 73 -10.03 -1.16 -9.24
C THR A 73 -11.45 -1.74 -9.24
N ARG A 74 -12.22 -1.57 -10.32
CA ARG A 74 -13.52 -2.29 -10.45
C ARG A 74 -13.35 -3.80 -10.61
N ALA A 75 -12.19 -4.28 -11.04
CA ALA A 75 -11.91 -5.71 -11.12
C ALA A 75 -11.72 -6.33 -9.73
N HIS A 76 -11.08 -5.59 -8.80
CA HIS A 76 -10.88 -6.01 -7.42
C HIS A 76 -10.85 -4.80 -6.46
N PRO A 77 -12.01 -4.34 -5.93
CA PRO A 77 -12.08 -3.11 -5.14
C PRO A 77 -11.39 -3.19 -3.78
N HIS A 78 -11.32 -4.39 -3.18
CA HIS A 78 -10.67 -4.59 -1.88
C HIS A 78 -9.13 -4.56 -1.94
N GLU A 79 -8.52 -4.65 -3.13
CA GLU A 79 -7.06 -4.56 -3.27
C GLU A 79 -6.66 -3.11 -3.51
N LEU A 80 -6.47 -2.38 -2.41
CA LEU A 80 -6.23 -0.95 -2.42
C LEU A 80 -4.88 -0.56 -3.04
N ALA A 81 -3.91 -1.49 -3.12
CA ALA A 81 -2.62 -1.22 -3.72
C ALA A 81 -2.72 -0.80 -5.19
N ILE A 82 -3.70 -1.33 -5.95
CA ILE A 82 -3.96 -0.94 -7.34
C ILE A 82 -4.27 0.56 -7.40
N GLY A 83 -5.26 0.99 -6.61
CA GLY A 83 -5.71 2.37 -6.59
C GLY A 83 -4.62 3.32 -6.07
N ASN A 84 -3.76 2.85 -5.17
CA ASN A 84 -2.64 3.62 -4.66
C ASN A 84 -1.58 3.83 -5.75
N VAL A 85 -1.18 2.78 -6.48
CA VAL A 85 -0.22 2.89 -7.59
C VAL A 85 -0.74 3.84 -8.68
N VAL A 86 -2.02 3.72 -9.07
CA VAL A 86 -2.65 4.64 -10.04
C VAL A 86 -2.51 6.10 -9.59
N ARG A 87 -2.82 6.39 -8.32
CA ARG A 87 -2.73 7.74 -7.78
C ARG A 87 -1.28 8.23 -7.68
N ARG A 88 -0.31 7.37 -7.39
CA ARG A 88 1.12 7.72 -7.42
C ARG A 88 1.60 8.06 -8.82
N VAL A 89 1.19 7.30 -9.84
CA VAL A 89 1.52 7.60 -11.24
C VAL A 89 0.91 8.95 -11.68
N LEU A 90 -0.35 9.21 -11.32
CA LEU A 90 -0.98 10.52 -11.58
C LEU A 90 -0.27 11.67 -10.87
N TYR A 91 0.20 11.43 -9.64
CA TYR A 91 0.97 12.41 -8.88
C TYR A 91 2.30 12.74 -9.57
N ILE A 92 3.06 11.71 -10.01
CA ILE A 92 4.31 11.88 -10.76
C ILE A 92 4.07 12.71 -12.03
N ILE A 93 3.05 12.38 -12.82
CA ILE A 93 2.73 13.14 -14.05
C ILE A 93 2.47 14.63 -13.74
N ARG A 94 1.75 14.93 -12.65
CA ARG A 94 1.45 16.31 -12.26
C ARG A 94 2.70 17.03 -11.75
N GLU A 95 3.54 16.36 -10.95
CA GLU A 95 4.77 16.93 -10.42
C GLU A 95 5.77 17.25 -11.53
N GLU A 96 5.99 16.33 -12.47
CA GLU A 96 6.89 16.53 -13.60
C GLU A 96 6.39 17.63 -14.54
N HIS A 97 5.08 17.73 -14.78
CA HIS A 97 4.50 18.84 -15.54
C HIS A 97 4.75 20.19 -14.85
N ALA A 98 4.55 20.27 -13.53
CA ALA A 98 4.79 21.50 -12.77
C ALA A 98 6.28 21.89 -12.75
N ASN A 99 7.19 20.91 -12.71
CA ASN A 99 8.63 21.16 -12.77
C ASN A 99 9.08 21.63 -14.17
N ALA A 100 8.53 21.04 -15.24
CA ALA A 100 8.79 21.46 -16.61
C ALA A 100 8.35 22.91 -16.85
N LEU A 101 7.15 23.30 -16.37
CA LEU A 101 6.63 24.66 -16.51
C LEU A 101 7.50 25.72 -15.78
N LYS A 102 8.01 25.38 -14.59
CA LYS A 102 8.95 26.25 -13.86
C LYS A 102 10.24 26.47 -14.63
N THR A 103 10.78 25.41 -15.23
CA THR A 103 12.03 25.45 -16.00
C THR A 103 11.90 26.37 -17.23
N GLU A 104 10.76 26.33 -17.93
CA GLU A 104 10.49 27.27 -19.03
C GLU A 104 10.39 28.72 -18.54
N THR A 105 9.73 28.95 -17.39
CA THR A 105 9.55 30.28 -16.82
C THR A 105 10.88 30.89 -16.32
N GLU A 106 11.75 30.08 -15.72
CA GLU A 106 13.09 30.48 -15.28
C GLU A 106 14.03 30.79 -16.46
N SER A 107 13.86 30.10 -17.59
CA SER A 107 14.61 30.41 -18.82
C SER A 107 14.26 31.77 -19.42
N ALA A 108 13.08 32.33 -19.08
CA ALA A 108 12.58 33.60 -19.61
C ALA A 108 12.96 34.85 -18.77
N THR A 109 13.44 34.70 -17.53
CA THR A 109 13.82 35.84 -16.67
C THR A 109 15.11 35.57 -15.87
N PRO A 110 16.18 36.37 -16.01
CA PRO A 110 17.35 36.23 -15.14
C PRO A 110 17.15 36.98 -13.82
N ALA A 111 17.44 36.26 -12.72
CA ALA A 111 17.71 36.73 -11.34
C ALA A 111 16.58 36.62 -10.29
N ALA A 112 16.63 35.55 -9.50
CA ALA A 112 16.67 35.58 -8.04
C ALA A 112 17.25 34.26 -7.50
N PRO A 113 18.05 34.26 -6.41
CA PRO A 113 18.64 33.03 -5.89
C PRO A 113 17.63 32.30 -5.01
N VAL A 114 17.35 31.02 -5.27
CA VAL A 114 16.56 30.21 -4.34
C VAL A 114 17.18 28.83 -4.15
N SER A 115 17.26 28.47 -2.88
CA SER A 115 17.73 27.23 -2.27
C SER A 115 17.34 25.94 -3.02
N SER A 116 18.32 25.04 -3.14
CA SER A 116 18.20 23.64 -3.56
C SER A 116 17.44 22.79 -2.54
N SER A 117 16.16 23.08 -2.34
CA SER A 117 15.26 22.29 -1.52
C SER A 117 14.06 21.93 -2.39
N ARG A 118 13.79 20.63 -2.59
CA ARG A 118 12.54 20.13 -3.21
C ARG A 118 11.38 20.96 -2.67
N SER A 119 10.83 21.84 -3.50
CA SER A 119 9.80 22.78 -3.09
C SER A 119 8.47 22.03 -3.09
N TYR A 120 8.26 21.23 -2.05
CA TYR A 120 6.98 20.60 -1.78
C TYR A 120 5.93 21.71 -1.75
N GLN A 121 5.02 21.71 -2.73
CA GLN A 121 3.86 22.60 -2.74
C GLN A 121 2.92 22.17 -1.60
N SER A 122 3.27 22.47 -0.35
CA SER A 122 2.25 22.67 0.67
C SER A 122 1.39 23.82 0.17
N ARG A 123 0.21 23.52 -0.38
CA ARG A 123 -0.83 24.51 -0.66
C ARG A 123 -1.07 25.27 0.65
N THR A 124 -0.49 26.45 0.78
CA THR A 124 -0.70 27.31 1.94
C THR A 124 -2.14 27.81 1.88
N LEU A 125 -2.76 28.17 3.01
CA LEU A 125 -4.11 28.76 3.02
C LEU A 125 -4.22 29.95 2.04
N GLY A 126 -3.12 30.65 1.80
CA GLY A 126 -3.02 31.70 0.78
C GLY A 126 -3.26 31.21 -0.64
N SER A 127 -2.68 30.07 -1.07
CA SER A 127 -2.86 29.53 -2.42
C SER A 127 -4.25 28.93 -2.66
N ILE A 128 -4.96 28.53 -1.59
CA ILE A 128 -6.34 28.03 -1.67
C ILE A 128 -7.34 29.19 -1.83
N LEU A 129 -7.06 30.33 -1.19
CA LEU A 129 -7.93 31.51 -1.20
C LEU A 129 -7.75 32.42 -2.42
N THR A 130 -6.68 32.22 -3.20
CA THR A 130 -6.51 32.82 -4.52
C THR A 130 -7.09 31.90 -5.59
N PRO A 131 -8.25 32.21 -6.19
CA PRO A 131 -8.77 31.45 -7.32
C PRO A 131 -7.88 31.78 -8.54
N GLY A 132 -6.96 30.88 -8.92
CA GLY A 132 -6.15 31.16 -10.12
C GLY A 132 -4.86 30.38 -10.38
N THR A 133 -4.55 29.27 -9.71
CA THR A 133 -3.42 28.42 -10.13
C THR A 133 -3.77 26.94 -10.00
N ASP A 134 -4.83 26.51 -10.69
CA ASP A 134 -4.79 25.14 -11.19
C ASP A 134 -3.86 25.21 -12.40
N ASP A 135 -2.71 24.52 -12.32
CA ASP A 135 -1.75 24.47 -13.40
C ASP A 135 -2.49 24.06 -14.68
N ASP A 136 -2.36 24.85 -15.74
CA ASP A 136 -3.01 24.55 -17.01
C ASP A 136 -2.32 23.31 -17.62
N LEU A 137 -2.90 22.13 -17.34
CA LEU A 137 -2.38 20.83 -17.81
C LEU A 137 -2.55 20.63 -19.32
N SER A 138 -3.02 21.67 -20.05
CA SER A 138 -3.26 21.62 -21.49
C SER A 138 -2.07 22.07 -22.33
N THR A 139 -1.05 22.69 -21.72
CA THR A 139 0.16 23.14 -22.42
C THR A 139 1.02 21.95 -22.86
N PRO A 140 1.31 21.80 -24.16
CA PRO A 140 2.24 20.78 -24.63
C PRO A 140 3.66 21.22 -24.29
N LEU A 141 4.36 20.40 -23.51
CA LEU A 141 5.74 20.62 -23.10
C LEU A 141 6.65 19.62 -23.82
N GLU A 142 7.75 20.10 -24.37
CA GLU A 142 8.81 19.25 -24.90
C GLU A 142 9.49 18.49 -23.74
N ASP A 143 9.95 17.27 -23.99
CA ASP A 143 10.62 16.38 -23.01
C ASP A 143 9.79 15.85 -21.81
N LEU A 144 8.53 16.26 -21.63
CA LEU A 144 7.67 15.77 -20.54
C LEU A 144 7.47 14.25 -20.54
N GLN A 145 7.46 13.62 -21.73
CA GLN A 145 7.33 12.17 -21.83
C GLN A 145 8.52 11.45 -21.20
N LEU A 146 9.74 11.97 -21.41
CA LEU A 146 10.96 11.36 -20.90
C LEU A 146 11.02 11.48 -19.37
N THR A 147 10.73 12.67 -18.83
CA THR A 147 10.78 12.90 -17.37
C THR A 147 9.73 12.08 -16.63
N VAL A 148 8.51 11.95 -17.19
CA VAL A 148 7.48 11.08 -16.62
C VAL A 148 7.89 9.60 -16.64
N MET A 149 8.53 9.15 -17.72
CA MET A 149 9.03 7.76 -17.81
C MET A 149 10.13 7.49 -16.78
N GLU A 150 11.06 8.44 -16.60
CA GLU A 150 12.10 8.36 -15.57
C GLU A 150 11.47 8.30 -14.16
N GLY A 151 10.51 9.17 -13.84
CA GLY A 151 9.83 9.14 -12.54
C GLY A 151 9.05 7.85 -12.28
N VAL A 152 8.43 7.25 -13.30
CA VAL A 152 7.77 5.95 -13.18
C VAL A 152 8.79 4.80 -13.02
N ALA A 153 9.94 4.87 -13.70
CA ALA A 153 11.02 3.91 -13.51
C ALA A 153 11.59 3.96 -12.07
N GLU A 154 11.79 5.16 -11.52
CA GLU A 154 12.19 5.33 -10.11
C GLU A 154 11.16 4.70 -9.15
N LEU A 155 9.87 4.82 -9.44
CA LEU A 155 8.82 4.19 -8.64
C LEU A 155 8.87 2.65 -8.75
N ILE A 156 9.22 2.09 -9.90
CA ILE A 156 9.42 0.64 -10.06
C ILE A 156 10.59 0.17 -9.19
N ASP A 157 11.71 0.88 -9.22
CA ASP A 157 12.89 0.56 -8.40
C ASP A 157 12.61 0.72 -6.90
N GLU A 158 11.81 1.71 -6.51
CA GLU A 158 11.34 1.88 -5.12
C GLU A 158 10.51 0.67 -4.66
N ILE A 159 9.63 0.14 -5.53
CA ILE A 159 8.83 -1.05 -5.22
C ILE A 159 9.74 -2.27 -5.10
N ASP A 160 10.68 -2.48 -6.03
CA ASP A 160 11.54 -3.65 -6.03
C ASP A 160 12.50 -3.71 -4.82
N THR A 161 12.94 -2.55 -4.33
CA THR A 161 13.82 -2.44 -3.16
C THR A 161 13.06 -2.34 -1.83
N LEU A 162 11.72 -2.30 -1.86
CA LEU A 162 10.87 -2.01 -0.71
C LEU A 162 11.13 -2.90 0.50
N HIS A 163 11.19 -4.22 0.29
CA HIS A 163 11.35 -5.18 1.38
C HIS A 163 12.75 -5.11 2.00
N VAL A 164 13.78 -4.90 1.18
CA VAL A 164 15.18 -4.74 1.61
C VAL A 164 15.33 -3.49 2.47
N ASN A 165 14.84 -2.34 2.00
CA ASN A 165 14.92 -1.06 2.71
C ASN A 165 14.21 -1.10 4.07
N ILE A 166 13.09 -1.82 4.15
CA ILE A 166 12.38 -2.04 5.41
C ILE A 166 13.20 -2.96 6.33
N ALA A 167 13.72 -4.07 5.79
CA ALA A 167 14.46 -5.07 6.56
C ALA A 167 15.76 -4.51 7.16
N ASP A 168 16.44 -3.61 6.48
CA ASP A 168 17.67 -2.97 6.96
C ASP A 168 17.46 -2.13 8.22
N GLN A 169 16.26 -1.57 8.39
CA GLN A 169 15.89 -0.78 9.59
C GLN A 169 15.65 -1.66 10.83
N SER A 170 15.53 -2.98 10.68
CA SER A 170 15.18 -3.90 11.78
C SER A 170 16.12 -3.83 12.98
N MET A 171 17.40 -3.52 12.73
CA MET A 171 18.44 -3.40 13.75
C MET A 171 18.22 -2.24 14.72
N GLU A 172 17.40 -1.24 14.37
CA GLU A 172 17.10 -0.13 15.26
C GLU A 172 15.99 -0.47 16.25
N TYR A 173 15.07 -1.36 15.86
CA TYR A 173 13.83 -1.63 16.61
C TYR A 173 13.81 -2.94 17.39
N ILE A 174 14.57 -3.95 16.96
CA ILE A 174 14.59 -5.29 17.57
C ILE A 174 15.86 -5.48 18.39
N HIS A 175 15.78 -5.59 19.71
CA HIS A 175 16.95 -5.84 20.56
C HIS A 175 17.09 -7.31 20.97
N ALA A 176 18.25 -7.66 21.54
CA ALA A 176 18.51 -9.01 22.02
C ALA A 176 17.62 -9.34 23.23
N ASP A 177 17.29 -10.63 23.39
CA ASP A 177 16.47 -11.17 24.48
C ASP A 177 15.03 -10.62 24.56
N GLU A 178 14.55 -10.00 23.48
CA GLU A 178 13.16 -9.54 23.39
C GLU A 178 12.22 -10.66 22.93
N VAL A 179 10.96 -10.58 23.38
CA VAL A 179 9.87 -11.41 22.88
C VAL A 179 8.99 -10.59 21.97
N ILE A 180 9.01 -10.92 20.68
CA ILE A 180 8.23 -10.25 19.64
C ILE A 180 6.99 -11.09 19.32
N LEU A 181 5.82 -10.48 19.25
CA LEU A 181 4.61 -11.13 18.76
C LEU A 181 4.29 -10.64 17.35
N THR A 182 4.00 -11.57 16.43
CA THR A 182 3.57 -11.29 15.06
C THR A 182 2.29 -12.06 14.71
N TYR A 183 1.59 -11.64 13.66
CA TYR A 183 0.32 -12.20 13.22
C TYR A 183 0.32 -12.59 11.75
N GLY A 184 -0.16 -13.81 11.45
CA GLY A 184 -0.34 -14.29 10.08
C GLY A 184 0.97 -14.42 9.32
N LEU A 185 0.90 -14.30 8.00
CA LEU A 185 2.05 -14.37 7.09
C LEU A 185 2.25 -13.01 6.41
N SER A 186 3.48 -12.50 6.45
CA SER A 186 3.86 -11.32 5.69
C SER A 186 5.32 -11.35 5.31
N THR A 187 5.60 -11.23 4.01
CA THR A 187 6.96 -11.17 3.47
C THR A 187 7.78 -10.02 4.06
N SER A 188 7.19 -8.82 4.19
CA SER A 188 7.87 -7.67 4.80
C SER A 188 8.27 -7.92 6.25
N VAL A 189 7.38 -8.50 7.07
CA VAL A 189 7.69 -8.77 8.48
C VAL A 189 8.67 -9.94 8.61
N GLU A 190 8.54 -10.95 7.77
CA GLU A 190 9.42 -12.10 7.74
C GLU A 190 10.87 -11.70 7.40
N GLU A 191 11.08 -10.91 6.34
CA GLU A 191 12.40 -10.40 5.98
C GLU A 191 12.98 -9.45 7.05
N PHE A 192 12.11 -8.65 7.67
CA PHE A 192 12.48 -7.76 8.78
C PHE A 192 13.01 -8.56 9.98
N LEU A 193 12.32 -9.62 10.39
CA LEU A 193 12.75 -10.48 11.50
C LEU A 193 13.99 -11.30 11.14
N LYS A 194 14.07 -11.85 9.92
CA LYS A 194 15.25 -12.59 9.44
C LYS A 194 16.50 -11.73 9.41
N THR A 195 16.38 -10.46 9.01
CA THR A 195 17.53 -9.56 8.95
C THR A 195 18.03 -9.17 10.33
N ALA A 196 17.13 -8.95 11.30
CA ALA A 196 17.52 -8.75 12.70
C ALA A 196 18.21 -9.99 13.31
N ALA A 197 17.72 -11.19 12.98
CA ALA A 197 18.23 -12.45 13.51
C ALA A 197 19.70 -12.73 13.12
N LYS A 198 20.19 -12.16 12.01
CA LYS A 198 21.59 -12.29 11.59
C LYS A 198 22.59 -11.74 12.62
N LYS A 199 22.16 -10.79 13.46
CA LYS A 199 23.03 -10.07 14.41
C LYS A 199 22.56 -10.14 15.86
N ARG A 200 21.31 -10.53 16.11
CA ARG A 200 20.71 -10.52 17.45
C ARG A 200 19.89 -11.79 17.66
N GLU A 201 19.98 -12.35 18.87
CA GLU A 201 19.15 -13.47 19.30
C GLU A 201 17.95 -12.92 20.07
N PHE A 202 16.74 -13.33 19.67
CA PHE A 202 15.47 -12.94 20.27
C PHE A 202 14.42 -14.02 19.98
N LYS A 203 13.27 -13.91 20.64
CA LYS A 203 12.19 -14.90 20.53
C LYS A 203 11.01 -14.33 19.76
N VAL A 204 10.38 -15.15 18.94
CA VAL A 204 9.21 -14.74 18.14
C VAL A 204 8.02 -15.64 18.47
N ILE A 205 6.91 -15.02 18.86
CA ILE A 205 5.61 -15.65 19.02
C ILE A 205 4.81 -15.36 17.75
N VAL A 206 4.48 -16.39 16.98
CA VAL A 206 3.67 -16.28 15.77
C VAL A 206 2.26 -16.75 16.07
N VAL A 207 1.30 -15.88 15.81
CA VAL A 207 -0.12 -16.21 15.92
C VAL A 207 -0.60 -16.78 14.58
N GLU A 208 -1.29 -17.92 14.60
CA GLU A 208 -1.56 -18.73 13.41
C GLU A 208 -2.54 -18.11 12.40
N SER A 209 -3.41 -17.18 12.83
CA SER A 209 -4.45 -16.55 11.99
C SER A 209 -5.47 -17.55 11.45
N ALA A 210 -6.24 -18.16 12.35
CA ALA A 210 -7.39 -18.96 11.96
C ALA A 210 -8.48 -18.05 11.33
N PRO A 211 -9.18 -18.50 10.28
CA PRO A 211 -9.20 -19.85 9.71
C PRO A 211 -8.14 -20.11 8.61
N SER A 212 -7.36 -19.11 8.19
CA SER A 212 -6.40 -19.25 7.09
C SER A 212 -5.16 -20.08 7.44
N LEU A 213 -4.75 -20.08 8.71
CA LEU A 213 -3.57 -20.78 9.24
C LEU A 213 -2.25 -20.40 8.56
N ASN A 214 -2.21 -19.26 7.88
CA ASN A 214 -1.03 -18.80 7.14
C ASN A 214 0.18 -18.53 8.07
N GLY A 215 -0.06 -18.21 9.35
CA GLY A 215 1.02 -17.98 10.32
C GLY A 215 1.90 -19.21 10.56
N GLN A 216 1.39 -20.42 10.32
CA GLN A 216 2.17 -21.65 10.45
C GLN A 216 3.31 -21.70 9.41
N GLN A 217 3.08 -21.19 8.19
CA GLN A 217 4.10 -21.11 7.14
C GLN A 217 5.19 -20.11 7.51
N MET A 218 4.81 -18.94 8.05
CA MET A 218 5.76 -17.94 8.52
C MET A 218 6.63 -18.48 9.66
N ALA A 219 6.01 -19.16 10.63
CA ALA A 219 6.72 -19.75 11.75
C ALA A 219 7.72 -20.82 11.30
N HIS A 220 7.35 -21.66 10.33
CA HIS A 220 8.26 -22.63 9.71
C HIS A 220 9.47 -21.94 9.09
N SER A 221 9.24 -20.92 8.25
CA SER A 221 10.34 -20.22 7.57
C SER A 221 11.27 -19.48 8.54
N LEU A 222 10.74 -18.92 9.63
CA LEU A 222 11.55 -18.28 10.67
C LEU A 222 12.38 -19.33 11.45
N ALA A 223 11.79 -20.48 11.78
CA ALA A 223 12.49 -21.56 12.47
C ALA A 223 13.62 -22.16 11.62
N GLU A 224 13.42 -22.32 10.31
CA GLU A 224 14.46 -22.76 9.36
C GLU A 224 15.67 -21.81 9.31
N ASN A 225 15.44 -20.53 9.62
CA ASN A 225 16.48 -19.50 9.69
C ASN A 225 17.13 -19.38 11.08
N GLY A 226 16.84 -20.31 11.99
CA GLY A 226 17.50 -20.41 13.31
C GLY A 226 16.92 -19.49 14.39
N LEU A 227 15.73 -18.91 14.20
CA LEU A 227 15.05 -18.14 15.24
C LEU A 227 14.33 -19.07 16.24
N ASP A 228 14.27 -18.66 17.52
CA ASP A 228 13.43 -19.30 18.54
C ASP A 228 11.96 -18.88 18.34
N VAL A 229 11.18 -19.75 17.68
CA VAL A 229 9.80 -19.46 17.27
C VAL A 229 8.81 -20.32 18.05
N THR A 230 7.77 -19.68 18.59
CA THR A 230 6.62 -20.35 19.22
C THR A 230 5.35 -20.01 18.47
N ILE A 231 4.55 -21.02 18.11
CA ILE A 231 3.23 -20.81 17.49
C ILE A 231 2.16 -20.83 18.58
N ILE A 232 1.20 -19.91 18.50
CA ILE A 232 0.03 -19.88 19.39
C ILE A 232 -1.28 -19.70 18.60
N PRO A 233 -2.40 -20.19 19.12
CA PRO A 233 -3.72 -19.89 18.55
C PRO A 233 -4.13 -18.45 18.87
N ASP A 234 -5.03 -17.90 18.05
CA ASP A 234 -5.52 -16.52 18.17
C ASP A 234 -6.16 -16.25 19.56
N SER A 235 -6.76 -17.26 20.17
CA SER A 235 -7.38 -17.18 21.51
C SER A 235 -6.35 -17.05 22.65
N ALA A 236 -5.11 -17.48 22.45
CA ALA A 236 -4.05 -17.42 23.46
C ALA A 236 -3.28 -16.09 23.48
N VAL A 237 -3.55 -15.19 22.52
CA VAL A 237 -2.89 -13.88 22.41
C VAL A 237 -2.93 -13.13 23.73
N PHE A 238 -4.11 -13.00 24.35
CA PHE A 238 -4.27 -12.22 25.58
C PHE A 238 -3.50 -12.84 26.76
N ALA A 239 -3.42 -14.17 26.84
CA ALA A 239 -2.69 -14.87 27.89
C ALA A 239 -1.16 -14.71 27.74
N MET A 240 -0.68 -14.62 26.50
CA MET A 240 0.75 -14.47 26.21
C MET A 240 1.22 -13.01 26.22
N MET A 241 0.32 -12.04 26.05
CA MET A 241 0.65 -10.62 25.91
C MET A 241 1.48 -10.06 27.07
N ALA A 242 1.31 -10.55 28.29
CA ALA A 242 2.09 -10.13 29.47
C ALA A 242 3.59 -10.44 29.38
N ARG A 243 3.99 -11.36 28.48
CA ARG A 243 5.39 -11.76 28.25
C ARG A 243 6.00 -11.09 27.02
N VAL A 244 5.19 -10.40 26.21
CA VAL A 244 5.59 -9.81 24.94
C VAL A 244 6.14 -8.41 25.18
N ASN A 245 7.28 -8.10 24.56
CA ASN A 245 7.90 -6.78 24.63
C ASN A 245 7.42 -5.86 23.51
N LYS A 246 7.21 -6.40 22.32
CA LYS A 246 6.75 -5.65 21.13
C LYS A 246 5.83 -6.49 20.28
N VAL A 247 4.83 -5.85 19.67
CA VAL A 247 3.97 -6.45 18.65
C VAL A 247 4.39 -5.89 17.30
N VAL A 248 4.84 -6.74 16.38
CA VAL A 248 5.21 -6.37 15.01
C VAL A 248 4.16 -6.95 14.06
N ILE A 249 3.43 -6.09 13.37
CA ILE A 249 2.26 -6.49 12.59
C ILE A 249 2.35 -6.00 11.14
N PRO A 250 1.85 -6.80 10.18
CA PRO A 250 1.67 -6.33 8.82
C PRO A 250 0.40 -5.48 8.70
N ALA A 251 0.32 -4.70 7.62
CA ALA A 251 -0.92 -4.10 7.15
C ALA A 251 -1.20 -4.54 5.71
N ALA A 252 -2.48 -4.62 5.33
CA ALA A 252 -2.89 -4.69 3.93
C ALA A 252 -2.89 -3.28 3.33
N ALA A 253 -3.45 -2.31 4.05
CA ALA A 253 -3.42 -0.89 3.71
C ALA A 253 -3.40 0.00 4.95
N VAL A 254 -2.88 1.22 4.81
CA VAL A 254 -2.91 2.27 5.83
C VAL A 254 -3.74 3.42 5.29
N VAL A 255 -4.89 3.69 5.91
CA VAL A 255 -5.84 4.73 5.46
C VAL A 255 -5.44 6.12 5.95
N ALA A 256 -6.10 7.16 5.43
CA ALA A 256 -5.68 8.54 5.63
C ALA A 256 -5.70 9.06 7.07
N ASN A 257 -6.53 8.48 7.94
CA ASN A 257 -6.51 8.79 9.37
C ASN A 257 -5.38 8.09 10.14
N GLY A 258 -4.53 7.32 9.46
CA GLY A 258 -3.52 6.46 10.07
C GLY A 258 -4.11 5.16 10.62
N GLY A 259 -5.35 4.80 10.32
CA GLY A 259 -5.87 3.46 10.62
C GLY A 259 -5.25 2.39 9.72
N LEU A 260 -5.28 1.14 10.19
CA LEU A 260 -4.85 -0.02 9.40
C LEU A 260 -6.05 -0.80 8.92
N ILE A 261 -6.00 -1.24 7.68
CA ILE A 261 -6.77 -2.38 7.20
C ILE A 261 -5.80 -3.55 7.18
N ALA A 262 -6.12 -4.61 7.90
CA ALA A 262 -5.26 -5.78 7.99
C ALA A 262 -6.08 -7.06 8.11
N GLN A 263 -5.42 -8.20 8.13
CA GLN A 263 -6.11 -9.49 8.22
C GLN A 263 -6.97 -9.57 9.48
N SER A 264 -8.13 -10.22 9.36
CA SER A 264 -9.09 -10.42 10.44
C SER A 264 -8.43 -10.96 11.70
N GLY A 265 -8.76 -10.39 12.87
CA GLY A 265 -8.19 -10.77 14.16
C GLY A 265 -7.10 -9.82 14.68
N LEU A 266 -6.54 -8.96 13.82
CA LEU A 266 -5.48 -8.03 14.22
C LEU A 266 -5.96 -6.97 15.23
N GLN A 267 -7.23 -6.53 15.16
CA GLN A 267 -7.76 -5.57 16.13
C GLN A 267 -7.75 -6.14 17.55
N ASN A 268 -8.01 -7.44 17.73
CA ASN A 268 -7.95 -8.09 19.04
C ASN A 268 -6.53 -8.08 19.61
N ILE A 269 -5.53 -8.29 18.77
CA ILE A 269 -4.11 -8.22 19.16
C ILE A 269 -3.74 -6.80 19.55
N ALA A 270 -4.15 -5.81 18.76
CA ALA A 270 -3.88 -4.40 19.02
C ALA A 270 -4.55 -3.91 20.32
N LEU A 271 -5.79 -4.34 20.60
CA LEU A 271 -6.50 -4.05 21.85
C LEU A 271 -5.82 -4.73 23.06
N ALA A 272 -5.40 -5.98 22.91
CA ALA A 272 -4.65 -6.69 23.95
C ALA A 272 -3.33 -5.97 24.23
N ALA A 273 -2.57 -5.61 23.19
CA ALA A 273 -1.31 -4.88 23.33
C ALA A 273 -1.52 -3.54 24.05
N LYS A 274 -2.56 -2.79 23.70
CA LYS A 274 -2.92 -1.54 24.38
C LYS A 274 -3.22 -1.75 25.87
N LYS A 275 -3.92 -2.82 26.21
CA LYS A 275 -4.26 -3.15 27.61
C LYS A 275 -3.02 -3.45 28.46
N TYR A 276 -2.02 -4.09 27.88
CA TYR A 276 -0.74 -4.43 28.54
C TYR A 276 0.35 -3.36 28.33
N SER A 277 0.03 -2.22 27.70
CA SER A 277 0.99 -1.16 27.36
C SER A 277 2.17 -1.65 26.51
N VAL A 278 1.93 -2.65 25.66
CA VAL A 278 2.91 -3.18 24.70
C VAL A 278 2.83 -2.33 23.42
N PRO A 279 3.96 -1.79 22.91
CA PRO A 279 3.97 -1.01 21.70
C PRO A 279 3.68 -1.88 20.47
N VAL A 280 2.82 -1.37 19.59
CA VAL A 280 2.44 -1.99 18.32
C VAL A 280 3.15 -1.29 17.18
N VAL A 281 4.02 -2.02 16.49
CA VAL A 281 4.82 -1.55 15.35
C VAL A 281 4.24 -2.15 14.08
N CYS A 282 3.75 -1.31 13.18
CA CYS A 282 3.25 -1.73 11.88
C CYS A 282 4.35 -1.64 10.83
N VAL A 283 4.59 -2.73 10.11
CA VAL A 283 5.52 -2.77 8.98
C VAL A 283 4.71 -2.72 7.69
N ALA A 284 4.80 -1.61 6.98
CA ALA A 284 4.05 -1.39 5.75
C ALA A 284 4.84 -0.51 4.77
N GLY A 285 5.01 -0.99 3.55
CA GLY A 285 5.59 -0.19 2.47
C GLY A 285 4.68 0.95 2.02
N LEU A 286 5.27 1.99 1.41
CA LEU A 286 4.50 3.16 0.93
C LEU A 286 3.42 2.82 -0.10
N ILE A 287 3.55 1.72 -0.85
CA ILE A 287 2.50 1.23 -1.78
C ILE A 287 1.16 0.92 -1.08
N LYS A 288 1.20 0.66 0.23
CA LYS A 288 0.02 0.35 1.05
C LYS A 288 -0.64 1.60 1.63
N LEU A 289 -0.02 2.77 1.50
CA LEU A 289 -0.56 4.03 1.98
C LEU A 289 -1.71 4.48 1.08
N CYS A 290 -2.90 4.62 1.65
CA CYS A 290 -4.13 4.90 0.93
C CYS A 290 -4.73 6.25 1.36
N PRO A 291 -4.98 7.18 0.44
CA PRO A 291 -5.59 8.48 0.75
C PRO A 291 -7.09 8.40 1.06
N LEU A 292 -7.71 7.21 0.97
CA LEU A 292 -9.11 7.02 1.30
C LEU A 292 -9.33 7.12 2.81
N TYR A 293 -10.48 7.66 3.19
CA TYR A 293 -10.93 7.68 4.57
C TYR A 293 -11.87 6.50 4.85
N ALA A 294 -11.69 5.85 5.99
CA ALA A 294 -12.54 4.75 6.43
C ALA A 294 -13.87 5.30 7.00
N HIS A 295 -14.74 5.81 6.13
CA HIS A 295 -16.08 6.28 6.52
C HIS A 295 -17.02 5.12 6.86
N ASP A 296 -16.93 4.05 6.07
CA ASP A 296 -17.72 2.83 6.23
C ASP A 296 -16.76 1.64 6.26
N LEU A 297 -16.68 0.98 7.41
CA LEU A 297 -15.80 -0.17 7.63
C LEU A 297 -16.30 -1.40 6.89
N ASP A 298 -17.61 -1.51 6.67
CA ASP A 298 -18.22 -2.67 6.02
C ASP A 298 -17.89 -2.68 4.52
N VAL A 299 -17.70 -1.51 3.91
CA VAL A 299 -17.24 -1.38 2.52
C VAL A 299 -15.80 -1.85 2.33
N LEU A 300 -14.97 -1.69 3.36
CA LEU A 300 -13.55 -2.07 3.32
C LEU A 300 -13.34 -3.56 3.55
N ASN A 301 -14.28 -4.22 4.22
CA ASN A 301 -14.18 -5.64 4.52
C ASN A 301 -14.69 -6.52 3.38
N GLU A 302 -14.00 -7.62 3.14
CA GLU A 302 -14.37 -8.62 2.15
C GLU A 302 -14.84 -9.89 2.87
N LEU A 303 -15.97 -10.45 2.46
CA LEU A 303 -16.41 -11.76 2.96
C LEU A 303 -15.82 -12.88 2.11
N VAL A 304 -15.03 -13.75 2.74
CA VAL A 304 -14.45 -14.94 2.13
C VAL A 304 -15.45 -16.10 2.20
N ALA A 305 -15.23 -17.12 1.39
CA ALA A 305 -15.99 -18.36 1.42
C ALA A 305 -16.10 -18.93 2.86
N PRO A 306 -17.32 -19.16 3.36
CA PRO A 306 -17.55 -19.74 4.69
C PRO A 306 -17.03 -21.18 4.84
N SER A 307 -16.72 -21.86 3.73
CA SER A 307 -16.21 -23.24 3.69
C SER A 307 -14.91 -23.44 4.47
N THR A 308 -14.17 -22.37 4.74
CA THR A 308 -12.94 -22.39 5.54
C THR A 308 -13.22 -22.48 7.05
N ILE A 309 -14.40 -22.06 7.49
CA ILE A 309 -14.83 -22.09 8.89
C ILE A 309 -15.75 -23.28 9.14
N TYR A 310 -16.67 -23.54 8.21
CA TYR A 310 -17.74 -24.51 8.39
C TYR A 310 -17.91 -25.38 7.14
N ASN A 311 -17.97 -26.70 7.34
CA ASN A 311 -18.17 -27.64 6.25
C ASN A 311 -19.59 -27.51 5.69
N TYR A 312 -19.71 -27.56 4.37
CA TYR A 312 -21.00 -27.43 3.69
C TYR A 312 -21.96 -28.57 4.02
N GLU A 313 -21.44 -29.77 4.26
CA GLU A 313 -22.22 -30.98 4.52
C GLU A 313 -23.02 -30.90 5.84
N ASP A 314 -22.57 -30.10 6.79
CA ASP A 314 -23.18 -29.97 8.12
C ASP A 314 -24.20 -28.81 8.19
N THR A 315 -24.52 -28.16 7.07
CA THR A 315 -25.35 -26.94 7.05
C THR A 315 -26.79 -27.17 7.52
N VAL A 316 -27.26 -26.26 8.39
CA VAL A 316 -28.61 -26.26 8.98
C VAL A 316 -29.37 -25.01 8.50
N GLU A 317 -30.68 -25.13 8.25
CA GLU A 317 -31.52 -24.09 7.61
C GLU A 317 -31.57 -22.71 8.34
N ASN A 318 -31.05 -22.59 9.57
CA ASN A 318 -31.03 -21.34 10.35
C ASN A 318 -29.63 -20.95 10.84
N LEU A 319 -28.56 -21.44 10.19
CA LEU A 319 -27.18 -21.10 10.54
C LEU A 319 -26.59 -20.15 9.49
N GLU A 320 -26.26 -18.93 9.91
CA GLU A 320 -25.49 -17.99 9.09
C GLU A 320 -24.01 -18.04 9.50
N VAL A 321 -23.13 -18.24 8.52
CA VAL A 321 -21.67 -18.30 8.75
C VAL A 321 -21.03 -17.15 7.97
N LEU A 322 -20.41 -16.22 8.71
CA LEU A 322 -19.70 -15.07 8.15
C LEU A 322 -18.20 -15.25 8.34
N ASN A 323 -17.44 -14.95 7.30
CA ASN A 323 -15.98 -14.99 7.32
C ASN A 323 -15.38 -13.68 6.78
N PRO A 324 -15.19 -12.67 7.63
CA PRO A 324 -14.50 -11.45 7.23
C PRO A 324 -13.01 -11.70 6.99
N ALA A 325 -12.49 -11.27 5.84
CA ALA A 325 -11.08 -11.38 5.48
C ALA A 325 -10.21 -10.37 6.23
N TYR A 326 -10.73 -9.15 6.37
CA TYR A 326 -10.02 -7.99 6.88
C TYR A 326 -10.71 -7.42 8.10
N ASP A 327 -9.97 -6.61 8.82
CA ASP A 327 -10.37 -5.94 10.04
C ASP A 327 -9.69 -4.56 10.10
N TYR A 328 -10.33 -3.65 10.82
CA TYR A 328 -9.89 -2.27 10.93
C TYR A 328 -9.28 -2.00 12.30
N VAL A 329 -8.00 -1.61 12.31
CA VAL A 329 -7.31 -1.20 13.52
C VAL A 329 -7.24 0.32 13.57
N PRO A 330 -7.86 0.99 14.56
CA PRO A 330 -7.79 2.43 14.68
C PRO A 330 -6.35 2.92 14.95
N PRO A 331 -6.01 4.14 14.50
CA PRO A 331 -4.66 4.70 14.63
C PRO A 331 -4.14 4.76 16.07
N GLU A 332 -5.04 4.90 17.05
CA GLU A 332 -4.71 5.04 18.49
C GLU A 332 -4.08 3.79 19.12
N LEU A 333 -4.25 2.63 18.47
CA LEU A 333 -3.67 1.36 18.91
C LEU A 333 -2.29 1.12 18.29
N VAL A 334 -1.94 1.84 17.24
CA VAL A 334 -0.65 1.72 16.55
C VAL A 334 0.34 2.73 17.14
N SER A 335 1.52 2.26 17.50
CA SER A 335 2.57 3.11 18.09
C SER A 335 3.51 3.70 17.04
N LEU A 336 3.87 2.90 16.03
CA LEU A 336 4.87 3.29 15.03
C LEU A 336 4.60 2.60 13.69
N TYR A 337 4.85 3.31 12.60
CA TYR A 337 4.88 2.77 11.24
C TYR A 337 6.31 2.68 10.75
N ILE A 338 6.75 1.51 10.31
CA ILE A 338 8.03 1.32 9.62
C ILE A 338 7.72 1.18 8.13
N THR A 339 8.22 2.14 7.35
CA THR A 339 8.07 2.23 5.90
C THR A 339 9.43 2.15 5.23
N ASN A 340 9.49 2.05 3.89
CA ASN A 340 10.75 2.03 3.14
C ASN A 340 11.55 3.35 3.24
N THR A 341 10.93 4.46 3.68
CA THR A 341 11.62 5.75 3.87
C THR A 341 12.08 6.01 5.30
N GLY A 342 11.67 5.16 6.24
CA GLY A 342 11.94 5.34 7.66
C GLY A 342 10.71 5.05 8.52
N ALA A 343 10.84 5.35 9.80
CA ALA A 343 9.77 5.18 10.76
C ALA A 343 9.01 6.48 11.04
N HIS A 344 7.68 6.37 11.14
CA HIS A 344 6.76 7.48 11.22
C HIS A 344 5.71 7.25 12.31
N GLN A 345 5.30 8.32 12.98
CA GLN A 345 4.18 8.26 13.92
C GLN A 345 2.84 8.21 13.17
N PRO A 346 1.77 7.65 13.75
CA PRO A 346 0.43 7.67 13.13
C PRO A 346 -0.03 9.08 12.74
N SER A 347 0.31 10.09 13.56
CA SER A 347 -0.01 11.49 13.29
C SER A 347 0.76 12.08 12.10
N TYR A 348 1.83 11.45 11.62
CA TYR A 348 2.62 11.92 10.47
C TYR A 348 2.10 11.37 9.14
N ILE A 349 1.20 10.39 9.16
CA ILE A 349 0.65 9.74 7.97
C ILE A 349 0.00 10.74 7.00
N TYR A 350 -0.68 11.77 7.50
CA TYR A 350 -1.27 12.81 6.62
C TYR A 350 -0.21 13.57 5.81
N ARG A 351 0.99 13.77 6.39
CA ARG A 351 2.10 14.48 5.76
C ARG A 351 2.68 13.62 4.64
N LEU A 352 2.90 12.33 4.90
CA LEU A 352 3.31 11.37 3.88
C LEU A 352 2.29 11.31 2.74
N LEU A 353 0.99 11.29 3.05
CA LEU A 353 -0.02 11.33 2.01
C LEU A 353 0.05 12.58 1.15
N ALA A 354 0.32 13.75 1.72
CA ALA A 354 0.49 14.99 0.97
C ALA A 354 1.78 15.02 0.14
N GLU A 355 2.80 14.25 0.52
CA GLU A 355 4.08 14.13 -0.20
C GLU A 355 4.00 13.18 -1.40
N TYR A 356 3.12 12.17 -1.36
CA TYR A 356 3.03 11.13 -2.39
C TYR A 356 1.74 11.14 -3.22
N TYR A 357 0.72 11.90 -2.80
CA TYR A 357 -0.58 11.92 -3.44
C TYR A 357 -1.15 13.33 -3.58
N SER A 358 -1.80 13.60 -4.70
CA SER A 358 -2.55 14.84 -4.88
C SER A 358 -3.95 14.74 -4.29
N PRO A 359 -4.43 15.76 -3.56
CA PRO A 359 -5.81 15.84 -3.09
C PRO A 359 -6.86 15.72 -4.20
N GLN A 360 -6.52 16.12 -5.43
CA GLN A 360 -7.42 16.03 -6.58
C GLN A 360 -7.75 14.59 -6.95
N ASP A 361 -6.87 13.65 -6.61
CA ASP A 361 -6.97 12.26 -7.03
C ASP A 361 -7.47 11.31 -5.93
N TYR A 362 -7.94 11.85 -4.79
CA TYR A 362 -8.41 11.03 -3.66
C TYR A 362 -9.69 10.26 -4.02
N GLN A 363 -10.66 10.94 -4.61
CA GLN A 363 -11.95 10.36 -5.03
C GLN A 363 -11.88 9.65 -6.39
N LEU A 364 -10.69 9.53 -6.96
CA LEU A 364 -10.53 9.24 -8.37
C LEU A 364 -10.68 7.76 -8.72
N VAL A 365 -10.95 6.90 -7.74
CA VAL A 365 -11.34 5.52 -7.99
C VAL A 365 -12.25 4.99 -6.90
#